data_AF-A0A7Y3R940-F1
#
_entry.id   AF-A0A7Y3R940-F1
#
_cell.length_a   1.000
_cell.length_b   1.000
_cell.length_c   1.000
_cell.angle_alpha   90.00
_cell.angle_beta   90.00
_cell.angle_gamma   90.00
#
_symmetry.space_group_name_H-M   'P 1'
#
loop_
_entity.id
_entity.type
_entity.pdbx_description
1 polymer ?
#
loop_
_entity_poly.entity_id
_entity_poly.type
_entity_poly.pdbx_seq_one_letter_code
_entity_poly.pdbx_strand_id
1 'polypeptide(L)'
;MTTNFKIIDNYALKFNDRLIDVHNNFDFVGFDYRVAENQLKLFCRKSFGVWVNKEEPEQIILVHNNVNNLVVENQSGNREDSLTEITFYQNDEPRKPEELTLREKPNENDDIFYIFESGKVIRIGCGEIFLEVY
;
A
#
# COMPACT_ATOMS: atom_id res chain seq x y z
N MET A 1 7.54 9.21 -9.29
CA MET A 1 7.22 8.89 -7.90
C MET A 1 8.51 8.61 -7.14
N THR A 2 8.55 8.87 -5.83
CA THR A 2 9.66 8.47 -4.92
C THR A 2 9.13 7.84 -3.64
N THR A 3 9.93 7.01 -2.97
CA THR A 3 9.56 6.34 -1.70
C THR A 3 10.68 6.35 -0.67
N ASN A 4 10.34 6.35 0.62
CA ASN A 4 11.29 6.13 1.74
C ASN A 4 11.43 4.64 2.12
N PHE A 5 10.70 3.76 1.47
CA PHE A 5 10.72 2.31 1.63
C PHE A 5 11.00 1.62 0.29
N LYS A 6 11.23 0.30 0.34
CA LYS A 6 11.26 -0.56 -0.85
C LYS A 6 10.21 -1.66 -0.75
N ILE A 7 9.65 -2.08 -1.87
CA ILE A 7 8.85 -3.30 -1.95
C ILE A 7 9.80 -4.47 -2.13
N ILE A 8 9.88 -5.39 -1.18
CA ILE A 8 10.82 -6.52 -1.23
C ILE A 8 10.11 -7.84 -1.54
N ASP A 9 8.81 -7.89 -1.32
CA ASP A 9 7.90 -8.90 -1.82
C ASP A 9 6.54 -8.23 -2.05
N ASN A 10 5.63 -8.88 -2.78
CA ASN A 10 4.31 -8.30 -3.07
C ASN A 10 3.53 -7.93 -1.80
N TYR A 11 3.78 -8.55 -0.65
CA TYR A 11 3.15 -8.20 0.63
C TYR A 11 4.11 -7.55 1.66
N ALA A 12 5.37 -7.29 1.30
CA ALA A 12 6.40 -6.89 2.27
C ALA A 12 7.17 -5.63 1.87
N LEU A 13 7.38 -4.77 2.86
CA LEU A 13 8.13 -3.52 2.72
C LEU A 13 9.44 -3.57 3.51
N LYS A 14 10.50 -2.98 2.97
CA LYS A 14 11.74 -2.70 3.70
C LYS A 14 11.84 -1.22 4.03
N PHE A 15 11.98 -0.88 5.32
CA PHE A 15 12.10 0.48 5.82
C PHE A 15 13.12 0.54 6.97
N ASN A 16 14.15 1.40 6.86
CA ASN A 16 15.23 1.51 7.85
C ASN A 16 15.82 0.15 8.29
N ASP A 17 16.12 -0.72 7.32
CA ASP A 17 16.59 -2.10 7.52
C ASP A 17 15.63 -3.07 8.23
N ARG A 18 14.42 -2.62 8.57
CA ARG A 18 13.35 -3.46 9.06
C ARG A 18 12.52 -4.02 7.89
N LEU A 19 12.19 -5.30 7.98
CA LEU A 19 11.20 -5.97 7.14
C LEU A 19 9.82 -5.83 7.80
N ILE A 20 8.84 -5.36 7.05
CA ILE A 20 7.47 -5.17 7.50
C ILE A 20 6.58 -6.02 6.60
N ASP A 21 6.04 -7.10 7.16
CA ASP A 21 5.04 -7.94 6.51
C ASP A 21 3.68 -7.27 6.63
N VAL A 22 3.21 -6.64 5.55
CA VAL A 22 1.98 -5.85 5.57
C VAL A 22 0.74 -6.75 5.53
N HIS A 23 0.85 -7.98 5.00
CA HIS A 23 -0.27 -8.89 4.85
C HIS A 23 -0.60 -9.64 6.13
N ASN A 24 0.41 -10.21 6.79
CA ASN A 24 0.18 -11.07 7.96
C ASN A 24 0.14 -10.29 9.27
N ASN A 25 0.82 -9.14 9.34
CA ASN A 25 0.97 -8.41 10.60
C ASN A 25 0.06 -7.19 10.71
N PHE A 26 -0.62 -6.77 9.64
CA PHE A 26 -1.46 -5.56 9.66
C PHE A 26 -2.80 -5.76 8.95
N ASP A 27 -3.85 -5.23 9.57
CA ASP A 27 -5.18 -5.15 9.02
C ASP A 27 -5.38 -3.76 8.41
N PHE A 28 -5.93 -3.68 7.20
CA PHE A 28 -6.29 -2.40 6.60
C PHE A 28 -7.53 -1.82 7.27
N VAL A 29 -7.44 -0.58 7.75
CA VAL A 29 -8.50 0.10 8.49
C VAL A 29 -9.30 1.03 7.58
N GLY A 30 -8.67 1.63 6.59
CA GLY A 30 -9.30 2.59 5.69
C GLY A 30 -8.32 3.64 5.16
N PHE A 31 -8.88 4.68 4.55
CA PHE A 31 -8.10 5.79 4.01
C PHE A 31 -8.77 7.14 4.24
N ASP A 32 -7.95 8.20 4.29
CA ASP A 32 -8.39 9.60 4.35
C ASP A 32 -7.77 10.37 3.18
N TYR A 33 -8.61 11.05 2.39
CA TYR A 33 -8.17 11.88 1.27
C TYR A 33 -8.45 13.36 1.54
N ARG A 34 -7.38 14.14 1.65
CA ARG A 34 -7.41 15.58 1.88
C ARG A 34 -7.25 16.33 0.57
N VAL A 35 -8.39 16.74 0.01
CA VAL A 35 -8.44 17.46 -1.27
C VAL A 35 -7.58 18.74 -1.27
N ALA A 36 -7.59 19.50 -0.18
CA ALA A 36 -6.83 20.75 -0.10
C ALA A 36 -5.30 20.54 -0.12
N GLU A 37 -4.84 19.35 0.28
CA GLU A 37 -3.41 19.01 0.40
C GLU A 37 -2.96 18.08 -0.75
N ASN A 38 -3.88 17.62 -1.60
CA ASN A 38 -3.66 16.50 -2.54
C ASN A 38 -2.93 15.33 -1.86
N GLN A 39 -3.38 14.98 -0.66
CA GLN A 39 -2.75 13.97 0.19
C GLN A 39 -3.73 12.85 0.51
N LEU A 40 -3.28 11.61 0.34
CA LEU A 40 -4.01 10.41 0.71
C LEU A 40 -3.23 9.64 1.77
N LYS A 41 -3.90 9.21 2.84
CA LYS A 41 -3.33 8.33 3.86
C LYS A 41 -4.05 6.99 3.85
N LEU A 42 -3.31 5.90 3.71
CA LEU A 42 -3.82 4.54 3.96
C LEU A 42 -3.38 4.11 5.36
N PHE A 43 -4.33 3.66 6.18
CA PHE A 43 -4.08 3.27 7.56
C PHE A 43 -4.14 1.74 7.69
N CYS A 44 -3.05 1.14 8.18
CA CYS A 44 -3.03 -0.26 8.56
C CYS A 44 -2.65 -0.40 10.02
N ARG A 45 -3.39 -1.21 10.77
CA ARG A 45 -3.18 -1.41 12.20
C ARG A 45 -2.62 -2.81 12.43
N LYS A 46 -1.73 -2.96 13.42
CA LYS A 46 -1.24 -4.26 13.84
C LYS A 46 -2.38 -5.23 14.11
N SER A 47 -2.30 -6.41 13.51
CA SER A 47 -3.28 -7.47 13.69
C SER A 47 -3.15 -8.12 15.06
N PHE A 48 -4.24 -8.71 15.55
CA PHE A 48 -4.29 -9.40 16.85
C PHE A 48 -3.87 -10.88 16.77
N GLY A 49 -3.37 -11.33 15.62
CA GLY A 49 -2.90 -12.69 15.40
C GLY A 49 -1.80 -13.09 16.39
N VAL A 50 -1.88 -14.31 16.92
CA VAL A 50 -0.88 -14.84 17.88
C VAL A 50 0.51 -15.01 17.27
N TRP A 51 0.60 -15.01 15.93
CA TRP A 51 1.84 -15.06 15.17
C TRP A 51 2.54 -13.71 15.03
N VAL A 52 1.83 -12.59 15.26
CA VAL A 52 2.37 -11.25 15.10
C VAL A 52 3.38 -10.98 16.23
N ASN A 53 4.59 -10.58 15.86
CA ASN A 53 5.62 -10.25 16.84
C ASN A 53 5.15 -9.08 17.72
N LYS A 54 5.34 -9.19 19.03
CA LYS A 54 5.01 -8.13 19.99
C LYS A 54 5.73 -6.82 19.71
N GLU A 55 6.92 -6.90 19.12
CA GLU A 55 7.74 -5.75 18.69
C GLU A 55 7.32 -5.19 17.31
N GLU A 56 6.28 -5.72 16.67
CA GLU A 56 5.65 -5.04 15.53
C GLU A 56 5.09 -3.68 15.95
N PRO A 57 5.24 -2.64 15.11
CA PRO A 57 4.65 -1.34 15.36
C PRO A 57 3.14 -1.49 15.43
N GLU A 58 2.50 -0.66 16.23
CA GLU A 58 1.05 -0.72 16.44
C GLU A 58 0.29 -0.24 15.20
N GLN A 59 0.93 0.60 14.39
CA GLN A 59 0.35 1.13 13.16
C GLN A 59 1.41 1.43 12.11
N ILE A 60 1.03 1.23 10.85
CA ILE A 60 1.73 1.82 9.72
C ILE A 60 0.79 2.68 8.90
N ILE A 61 1.32 3.75 8.32
CA ILE A 61 0.57 4.68 7.47
C ILE A 61 1.35 4.89 6.18
N LEU A 62 0.69 4.66 5.04
CA LEU A 62 1.23 4.99 3.73
C LEU A 62 0.67 6.35 3.32
N VAL A 63 1.51 7.37 3.39
CA VAL A 63 1.18 8.76 3.10
C VAL A 63 1.61 9.07 1.68
N HIS A 64 0.63 9.35 0.82
CA HIS A 64 0.82 9.70 -0.57
C HIS A 64 0.63 11.20 -0.71
N ASN A 65 1.66 11.93 -1.17
CA ASN A 65 1.55 13.35 -1.43
C ASN A 65 1.58 13.64 -2.93
N ASN A 66 1.02 14.80 -3.30
CA ASN A 66 0.87 15.22 -4.69
C ASN A 66 0.07 14.17 -5.49
N VAL A 67 -1.02 13.68 -4.89
CA VAL A 67 -1.94 12.74 -5.53
C VAL A 67 -2.55 13.41 -6.76
N ASN A 68 -2.42 12.75 -7.91
CA ASN A 68 -2.94 13.22 -9.19
C ASN A 68 -4.02 12.27 -9.76
N ASN A 69 -4.09 11.05 -9.26
CA ASN A 69 -5.09 10.06 -9.64
C ASN A 69 -5.41 9.15 -8.44
N LEU A 70 -6.69 8.86 -8.24
CA LEU A 70 -7.17 7.92 -7.24
C LEU A 70 -8.33 7.12 -7.83
N VAL A 71 -8.14 5.81 -7.94
CA VAL A 71 -9.17 4.86 -8.38
C VAL A 71 -9.37 3.84 -7.28
N VAL A 72 -10.62 3.64 -6.86
CA VAL A 72 -11.01 2.64 -5.86
C VAL A 72 -12.04 1.71 -6.49
N GLU A 73 -11.64 0.48 -6.72
CA GLU A 73 -12.49 -0.58 -7.26
C GLU A 73 -12.85 -1.51 -6.11
N ASN A 74 -14.14 -1.60 -5.78
CA ASN A 74 -14.62 -2.50 -4.75
C ASN A 74 -15.28 -3.72 -5.38
N GLN A 75 -14.87 -4.92 -4.97
CA GLN A 75 -15.73 -6.09 -5.04
C GLN A 75 -16.52 -6.21 -3.73
N SER A 76 -17.77 -6.62 -3.81
CA SER A 76 -18.63 -6.81 -2.64
C SER A 76 -18.03 -7.85 -1.68
N GLY A 77 -17.47 -7.41 -0.54
CA GLY A 77 -16.77 -8.25 0.42
C GLY A 77 -16.54 -7.58 1.79
N ASN A 78 -16.38 -8.40 2.84
CA ASN A 78 -16.60 -8.11 4.27
C ASN A 78 -15.61 -7.14 4.97
N ARG A 79 -15.89 -6.89 6.26
CA ARG A 79 -15.32 -5.85 7.15
C ARG A 79 -13.83 -5.97 7.52
N GLU A 80 -13.16 -7.05 7.16
CA GLU A 80 -11.73 -7.29 7.42
C GLU A 80 -11.09 -7.65 6.09
N ASP A 81 -10.13 -6.85 5.65
CA ASP A 81 -9.58 -6.92 4.29
C ASP A 81 -8.07 -6.70 4.37
N SER A 82 -7.31 -7.79 4.35
CA SER A 82 -5.86 -7.71 4.43
C SER A 82 -5.27 -7.35 3.07
N LEU A 83 -4.20 -6.57 3.10
CA LEU A 83 -3.47 -6.21 1.89
C LEU A 83 -2.70 -7.44 1.41
N THR A 84 -2.96 -7.90 0.20
CA THR A 84 -2.33 -9.09 -0.39
C THR A 84 -1.17 -8.72 -1.30
N GLU A 85 -1.29 -7.61 -2.02
CA GLU A 85 -0.27 -7.18 -2.97
C GLU A 85 -0.13 -5.67 -3.04
N ILE A 86 1.13 -5.23 -3.06
CA ILE A 86 1.62 -3.87 -3.25
C ILE A 86 2.58 -3.93 -4.43
N THR A 87 2.33 -3.11 -5.45
CA THR A 87 3.20 -3.09 -6.63
C THR A 87 3.17 -1.76 -7.36
N PHE A 88 4.30 -1.41 -7.98
CA PHE A 88 4.41 -0.26 -8.86
C PHE A 88 4.11 -0.67 -10.30
N TYR A 89 3.31 0.13 -11.00
CA TYR A 89 2.85 -0.19 -12.36
C TYR A 89 2.80 1.05 -13.24
N GLN A 90 3.02 0.89 -14.55
CA GLN A 90 3.04 2.02 -15.48
C GLN A 90 1.63 2.60 -15.66
N ASN A 91 1.51 3.93 -15.56
CA ASN A 91 0.21 4.63 -15.48
C ASN A 91 -0.63 4.53 -16.78
N ASP A 92 -0.01 4.36 -17.94
CA ASP A 92 -0.67 4.35 -19.25
C ASP A 92 -1.14 2.98 -19.73
N GLU A 93 -0.85 1.90 -19.00
CA GLU A 93 -1.25 0.55 -19.38
C GLU A 93 -2.48 0.06 -18.59
N PRO A 94 -3.44 -0.65 -19.24
CA PRO A 94 -4.45 -1.41 -18.52
C PRO A 94 -3.75 -2.44 -17.64
N ARG A 95 -4.16 -2.56 -16.36
CA ARG A 95 -3.60 -3.57 -15.45
C ARG A 95 -3.78 -4.96 -16.05
N LYS A 96 -2.67 -5.66 -16.28
CA LYS A 96 -2.65 -7.08 -16.65
C LYS A 96 -2.08 -7.88 -15.48
N PRO A 97 -2.91 -8.64 -14.74
CA PRO A 97 -2.46 -9.41 -13.57
C PRO A 97 -1.26 -10.32 -13.85
N GLU A 98 -1.19 -10.90 -15.05
CA GLU A 98 -0.11 -11.76 -15.51
C GLU A 98 1.24 -11.06 -15.74
N GLU A 99 1.28 -9.72 -15.79
CA GLU A 99 2.48 -8.92 -16.03
C GLU A 99 2.97 -8.18 -14.77
N LEU A 100 2.35 -8.41 -13.60
CA LEU A 100 2.78 -7.81 -12.34
C LEU A 100 4.15 -8.35 -11.92
N THR A 101 5.18 -7.60 -12.26
CA THR A 101 6.56 -7.90 -11.89
C THR A 101 6.90 -7.13 -10.61
N LEU A 102 7.41 -7.83 -9.59
CA LEU A 102 7.89 -7.20 -8.37
C LEU A 102 8.95 -6.13 -8.69
N ARG A 103 8.71 -4.90 -8.25
CA ARG A 103 9.64 -3.77 -8.40
C ARG A 103 9.93 -3.15 -7.05
N GLU A 104 11.22 -3.11 -6.67
CA GLU A 104 11.62 -2.55 -5.38
C GLU A 104 11.34 -1.06 -5.23
N LYS A 105 11.41 -0.32 -6.34
CA LYS A 105 11.31 1.14 -6.39
C LYS A 105 10.44 1.56 -7.57
N PRO A 106 9.73 2.69 -7.47
CA PRO A 106 8.94 3.22 -8.58
C PRO A 106 9.81 3.92 -9.63
N ASN A 107 9.28 4.03 -10.84
CA ASN A 107 9.73 5.01 -11.82
C ASN A 107 9.03 6.38 -11.65
N GLU A 108 9.41 7.37 -12.47
CA GLU A 108 8.89 8.73 -12.38
C GLU A 108 7.37 8.82 -12.54
N ASN A 109 6.77 7.97 -13.38
CA ASN A 109 5.35 8.01 -13.71
C ASN A 109 4.61 6.71 -13.38
N ASP A 110 5.19 5.87 -12.51
CA ASP A 110 4.48 4.69 -12.03
C ASP A 110 3.34 5.12 -11.09
N ASP A 111 2.23 4.39 -11.16
CA ASP A 111 1.21 4.34 -10.13
C ASP A 111 1.56 3.23 -9.12
N ILE A 112 0.97 3.31 -7.93
CA ILE A 112 1.00 2.21 -6.95
C ILE A 112 -0.37 1.54 -6.87
N PHE A 113 -0.35 0.22 -6.83
CA PHE A 113 -1.53 -0.62 -6.63
C PHE A 113 -1.48 -1.25 -5.25
N TYR A 114 -2.63 -1.23 -4.58
CA TYR A 114 -2.92 -1.95 -3.35
C TYR A 114 -4.08 -2.89 -3.63
N ILE A 115 -3.81 -4.19 -3.54
CA ILE A 115 -4.75 -5.24 -3.85
C ILE A 115 -5.01 -6.00 -2.58
N PHE A 116 -6.28 -6.17 -2.24
CA PHE A 116 -6.69 -6.78 -1.00
C PHE A 116 -7.34 -8.15 -1.24
N GLU A 117 -7.37 -8.98 -0.20
CA GLU A 117 -7.93 -10.34 -0.28
C GLU A 117 -9.39 -10.35 -0.72
N SER A 118 -10.16 -9.32 -0.37
CA SER A 118 -11.56 -9.17 -0.81
C SER A 118 -11.72 -8.94 -2.32
N GLY A 119 -10.63 -8.71 -3.05
CA GLY A 119 -10.63 -8.26 -4.43
C GLY A 119 -10.80 -6.74 -4.58
N LYS A 120 -10.82 -5.98 -3.48
CA LYS A 120 -10.67 -4.52 -3.53
C LYS A 120 -9.33 -4.16 -4.17
N VAL A 121 -9.32 -3.09 -4.96
CA VAL A 121 -8.12 -2.51 -5.54
C VAL A 121 -8.14 -1.01 -5.32
N ILE A 122 -7.05 -0.48 -4.77
CA ILE A 122 -6.79 0.97 -4.71
C ILE A 122 -5.58 1.25 -5.59
N ARG A 123 -5.78 2.08 -6.61
CA ARG A 123 -4.73 2.56 -7.52
C ARG A 123 -4.51 4.04 -7.30
N ILE A 124 -3.27 4.43 -7.08
CA ILE A 124 -2.89 5.81 -6.76
C ILE A 124 -1.75 6.27 -7.65
N GLY A 125 -1.97 7.36 -8.38
CA GLY A 125 -0.92 8.15 -9.01
C GLY A 125 -0.52 9.30 -8.08
N CYS A 126 0.76 9.40 -7.74
CA CYS A 126 1.27 10.43 -6.83
C CYS A 126 2.76 10.73 -7.03
N GLY A 127 3.22 11.84 -6.47
CA GLY A 127 4.62 12.27 -6.57
C GLY A 127 5.55 11.53 -5.59
N GLU A 128 5.07 11.23 -4.39
CA GLU A 128 5.87 10.64 -3.31
C GLU A 128 5.01 9.82 -2.35
N ILE A 129 5.62 8.78 -1.79
CA ILE A 129 5.01 7.92 -0.76
C ILE A 129 5.96 7.78 0.42
N PHE A 130 5.46 8.14 1.60
CA PHE A 130 6.14 7.91 2.87
C PHE A 130 5.45 6.79 3.62
N LEU A 131 6.24 5.82 4.07
CA LEU A 131 5.86 4.92 5.13
C LEU A 131 6.18 5.57 6.48
N GLU A 132 5.14 5.81 7.27
CA GLU A 132 5.24 6.22 8.68
C GLU A 132 4.92 5.01 9.56
N VAL A 133 5.68 4.85 10.64
CA VAL A 133 5.60 3.70 11.55
C VAL A 133 5.44 4.21 12.98
N TYR A 134 4.45 3.70 13.71
CA TYR A 134 4.07 4.15 15.06
C TYR A 134 4.04 3.01 16.08
#